data_AF-A0A257JAL3-F1
#
_entry.id   AF-A0A257JAL3-F1
#
_cell.length_a   1.000
_cell.length_b   1.000
_cell.length_c   1.000
_cell.angle_alpha   90.00
_cell.angle_beta   90.00
_cell.angle_gamma   90.00
#
_symmetry.space_group_name_H-M   'P 1'
#
loop_
_entity.id
_entity.type
_entity.pdbx_description
1 polymer ?
#
loop_
_entity_poly.entity_id
_entity_poly.type
_entity_poly.pdbx_seq_one_letter_code
_entity_poly.pdbx_strand_id
1 'polypeptide(L)'
;IELAPGASTRATLDVAQQASALLADRKTFPEIESNVVYVNDGGPRFILGLNPPLPAPHRAYGIVNLAEDADAAAVVKRLRTALGERFSEARIEPKRFSLGTSEANTAVFRLTGPDRAELERASAALKQALIKVPGSEDVRDDGEGRIVRLAVEIDQARALAAGASSAAVARSLDTAT
;
A
#
# COMPACT_ATOMS: atom_id res chain seq x y z
N ILE A 1 0.71 5.02 -1.81
CA ILE A 1 -0.77 4.99 -1.78
C ILE A 1 -1.18 3.55 -1.50
N GLU A 2 -1.91 3.31 -0.43
CA GLU A 2 -2.32 1.97 -0.02
C GLU A 2 -3.78 1.99 0.41
N LEU A 3 -4.61 1.22 -0.28
CA LEU A 3 -6.00 0.99 0.08
C LEU A 3 -6.10 -0.20 1.05
N ALA A 4 -7.32 -0.48 1.53
CA ALA A 4 -7.57 -1.66 2.33
C ALA A 4 -7.14 -2.96 1.58
N PRO A 5 -6.54 -3.94 2.27
CA PRO A 5 -6.21 -5.24 1.68
C PRO A 5 -7.44 -5.87 1.02
N GLY A 6 -7.27 -6.41 -0.19
CA GLY A 6 -8.36 -6.96 -0.99
C GLY A 6 -9.07 -5.96 -1.92
N ALA A 7 -8.71 -4.66 -1.86
CA ALA A 7 -9.14 -3.71 -2.89
C ALA A 7 -8.63 -4.14 -4.27
N SER A 8 -9.47 -3.97 -5.29
CA SER A 8 -9.12 -4.30 -6.66
C SER A 8 -8.11 -3.31 -7.24
N THR A 9 -7.30 -3.76 -8.22
CA THR A 9 -6.41 -2.88 -8.99
C THR A 9 -7.15 -1.69 -9.60
N ARG A 10 -8.42 -1.87 -10.00
CA ARG A 10 -9.26 -0.79 -10.54
C ARG A 10 -9.56 0.29 -9.50
N ALA A 11 -9.94 -0.10 -8.29
CA ALA A 11 -10.17 0.86 -7.20
C ALA A 11 -8.88 1.66 -6.88
N THR A 12 -7.74 0.97 -6.85
CA THR A 12 -6.45 1.63 -6.66
C THR A 12 -6.10 2.56 -7.82
N LEU A 13 -6.40 2.18 -9.06
CA LEU A 13 -6.22 3.02 -10.24
C LEU A 13 -7.05 4.30 -10.16
N ASP A 14 -8.32 4.19 -9.77
CA ASP A 14 -9.22 5.35 -9.66
C ASP A 14 -8.71 6.37 -8.63
N VAL A 15 -8.20 5.91 -7.48
CA VAL A 15 -7.56 6.76 -6.46
C VAL A 15 -6.25 7.35 -6.99
N ALA A 16 -5.41 6.53 -7.63
CA ALA A 16 -4.13 6.96 -8.18
C ALA A 16 -4.28 8.05 -9.25
N GLN A 17 -5.27 7.93 -10.14
CA GLN A 17 -5.57 8.91 -11.18
C GLN A 17 -6.03 10.23 -10.57
N GLN A 18 -6.94 10.20 -9.59
CA GLN A 18 -7.40 11.39 -8.89
C GLN A 18 -6.26 12.08 -8.12
N ALA A 19 -5.42 11.30 -7.45
CA ALA A 19 -4.24 11.83 -6.75
C ALA A 19 -3.26 12.47 -7.75
N SER A 20 -2.96 11.81 -8.87
CA SER A 20 -2.09 12.34 -9.92
C SER A 20 -2.63 13.65 -10.52
N ALA A 21 -3.95 13.73 -10.76
CA ALA A 21 -4.60 14.94 -11.26
C ALA A 21 -4.52 16.10 -10.25
N LEU A 22 -4.72 15.82 -8.96
CA LEU A 22 -4.56 16.81 -7.89
C LEU A 22 -3.11 17.30 -7.80
N LEU A 23 -2.13 16.40 -7.87
CA LEU A 23 -0.70 16.73 -7.86
C LEU A 23 -0.28 17.54 -9.09
N ALA A 24 -0.97 17.37 -10.23
CA ALA A 24 -0.73 18.11 -11.46
C ALA A 24 -1.39 19.51 -11.46
N ASP A 25 -2.30 19.80 -10.54
CA ASP A 25 -2.94 21.11 -10.46
C ASP A 25 -1.98 22.16 -9.89
N ARG A 26 -1.41 22.96 -10.78
CA ARG A 26 -0.48 24.05 -10.45
C ARG A 26 -1.11 25.16 -9.61
N LYS A 27 -2.44 25.28 -9.56
CA LYS A 27 -3.09 26.24 -8.65
C LYS A 27 -3.01 25.77 -7.20
N THR A 28 -3.14 24.46 -6.98
CA THR A 28 -3.06 23.86 -5.66
C THR A 28 -1.61 23.60 -5.26
N PHE A 29 -0.79 23.08 -6.15
CA PHE A 29 0.63 22.77 -5.93
C PHE A 29 1.52 23.40 -7.01
N PRO A 30 1.80 24.71 -6.94
CA PRO A 30 2.70 25.36 -7.89
C PRO A 30 4.12 24.76 -7.86
N GLU A 31 4.54 24.23 -6.72
CA GLU A 31 5.90 23.68 -6.49
C GLU A 31 6.14 22.32 -7.15
N ILE A 32 5.09 21.60 -7.59
CA ILE A 32 5.22 20.28 -8.23
C ILE A 32 5.44 20.45 -9.71
N GLU A 33 6.60 20.02 -10.22
CA GLU A 33 6.92 20.07 -11.65
C GLU A 33 6.25 18.95 -12.43
N SER A 34 6.33 17.73 -11.91
CA SER A 34 5.77 16.55 -12.55
C SER A 34 5.52 15.44 -11.52
N ASN A 35 4.64 14.50 -11.88
CA ASN A 35 4.42 13.31 -11.09
C ASN A 35 4.22 12.09 -12.00
N VAL A 36 4.54 10.92 -11.47
CA VAL A 36 4.23 9.62 -12.07
C VAL A 36 3.73 8.68 -10.98
N VAL A 37 2.70 7.89 -11.29
CA VAL A 37 2.12 6.92 -10.35
C VAL A 37 2.07 5.54 -11.00
N TYR A 38 2.70 4.58 -10.36
CA TYR A 38 2.71 3.16 -10.73
C TYR A 38 1.64 2.45 -9.90
N VAL A 39 0.73 1.72 -10.57
CA VAL A 39 -0.39 1.01 -9.93
C VAL A 39 -0.15 -0.48 -10.02
N ASN A 40 -0.35 -1.21 -8.91
CA ASN A 40 -0.02 -2.63 -8.82
C ASN A 40 1.46 -2.93 -9.14
N ASP A 41 2.33 -1.93 -8.99
CA ASP A 41 3.76 -2.01 -9.23
C ASP A 41 4.49 -0.98 -8.34
N GLY A 42 5.71 -1.32 -7.94
CA GLY A 42 6.62 -0.41 -7.24
C GLY A 42 7.36 0.53 -8.20
N GLY A 43 7.34 0.28 -9.50
CA GLY A 43 8.08 1.08 -10.46
C GLY A 43 9.60 0.84 -10.40
N PRO A 44 10.39 1.56 -11.21
CA PRO A 44 11.81 1.28 -11.38
C PRO A 44 12.64 1.71 -10.16
N ARG A 45 13.66 0.93 -9.82
CA ARG A 45 14.72 1.35 -8.90
C ARG A 45 15.81 2.08 -9.69
N PHE A 46 15.93 3.39 -9.49
CA PHE A 46 16.93 4.22 -10.20
C PHE A 46 17.94 4.90 -9.26
N ILE A 47 17.74 4.87 -7.94
CA ILE A 47 18.73 5.24 -6.93
C ILE A 47 18.81 4.15 -5.85
N LEU A 48 19.99 3.94 -5.28
CA LEU A 48 20.25 2.86 -4.31
C LEU A 48 19.38 2.94 -3.05
N GLY A 49 19.03 4.15 -2.60
CA GLY A 49 18.16 4.37 -1.45
C GLY A 49 16.66 4.13 -1.71
N LEU A 50 16.27 3.88 -2.96
CA LEU A 50 14.87 3.67 -3.32
C LEU A 50 14.46 2.21 -3.11
N ASN A 51 13.57 1.99 -2.15
CA ASN A 51 12.93 0.69 -1.97
C ASN A 51 11.41 0.81 -2.20
N PRO A 52 10.94 0.62 -3.45
CA PRO A 52 9.52 0.62 -3.72
C PRO A 52 8.78 -0.48 -2.95
N PRO A 53 7.49 -0.26 -2.64
CA PRO A 53 6.68 -1.29 -2.01
C PRO A 53 6.56 -2.52 -2.93
N LEU A 54 6.34 -3.69 -2.32
CA LEU A 54 6.02 -4.89 -3.07
C LEU A 54 4.74 -4.69 -3.89
N PRO A 55 4.73 -5.11 -5.18
CA PRO A 55 3.54 -5.07 -6.02
C PRO A 55 2.34 -5.76 -5.35
N ALA A 56 1.21 -5.05 -5.31
CA ALA A 56 -0.05 -5.60 -4.82
C ALA A 56 -1.24 -4.82 -5.42
N PRO A 57 -2.41 -5.46 -5.65
CA PRO A 57 -3.57 -4.81 -6.25
C PRO A 57 -4.05 -3.57 -5.51
N HIS A 58 -3.93 -3.55 -4.19
CA HIS A 58 -4.34 -2.45 -3.31
C HIS A 58 -3.26 -1.36 -3.12
N ARG A 59 -2.15 -1.41 -3.87
CA ARG A 59 -1.01 -0.49 -3.73
C ARG A 59 -0.69 0.26 -5.01
N ALA A 60 -0.33 1.52 -4.83
CA ALA A 60 0.28 2.35 -5.87
C ALA A 60 1.44 3.16 -5.29
N TYR A 61 2.46 3.36 -6.13
CA TYR A 61 3.68 4.06 -5.80
C TYR A 61 3.82 5.33 -6.65
N GLY A 62 3.98 6.48 -6.01
CA GLY A 62 4.05 7.78 -6.69
C GLY A 62 5.42 8.42 -6.53
N ILE A 63 5.93 9.01 -7.60
CA ILE A 63 7.11 9.88 -7.61
C ILE A 63 6.65 11.28 -7.97
N VAL A 64 7.10 12.27 -7.22
CA VAL A 64 6.79 13.68 -7.42
C VAL A 64 8.10 14.44 -7.53
N ASN A 65 8.30 15.15 -8.63
CA ASN A 65 9.41 16.06 -8.83
C ASN A 65 8.97 17.47 -8.42
N LEU A 66 9.80 18.13 -7.64
CA LEU A 66 9.56 19.48 -7.16
C LEU A 66 10.49 20.45 -7.89
N ALA A 67 10.08 21.72 -7.97
CA ALA A 67 10.93 22.79 -8.46
C ALA A 67 12.21 22.88 -7.61
N GLU A 68 13.32 23.30 -8.23
CA GLU A 68 14.66 23.32 -7.62
C GLU A 68 14.72 24.14 -6.31
N ASP A 69 13.94 25.22 -6.23
CA ASP A 69 13.86 26.13 -5.10
C ASP A 69 12.76 25.76 -4.08
N ALA A 70 12.00 24.68 -4.32
CA ALA A 70 10.91 24.28 -3.45
C ALA A 70 11.42 23.73 -2.11
N ASP A 71 10.85 24.22 -1.00
CA ASP A 71 11.03 23.57 0.29
C ASP A 71 10.22 22.28 0.36
N ALA A 72 10.90 21.18 0.03
CA ALA A 72 10.31 19.86 0.05
C ALA A 72 9.72 19.44 1.44
N ALA A 73 10.04 20.11 2.55
CA ALA A 73 9.56 19.77 3.89
C ALA A 73 8.16 20.34 4.07
N ALA A 74 8.05 21.63 3.74
CA ALA A 74 6.78 22.32 3.63
C ALA A 74 5.86 21.61 2.62
N VAL A 75 6.37 21.23 1.45
CA VAL A 75 5.58 20.52 0.43
C VAL A 75 5.10 19.15 0.94
N VAL A 76 5.97 18.33 1.55
CA VAL A 76 5.55 17.04 2.12
C VAL A 76 4.45 17.22 3.18
N LYS A 77 4.58 18.21 4.07
CA LYS A 77 3.55 18.51 5.08
C LYS A 77 2.21 18.93 4.45
N ARG A 78 2.25 19.78 3.41
CA ARG A 78 1.06 20.19 2.65
C ARG A 78 0.41 19.01 1.94
N LEU A 79 1.21 18.17 1.29
CA LEU A 79 0.74 16.96 0.61
C LEU A 79 0.08 16.00 1.58
N ARG A 80 0.69 15.75 2.74
CA ARG A 80 0.13 14.88 3.78
C ARG A 80 -1.27 15.35 4.20
N THR A 81 -1.44 16.65 4.38
CA THR A 81 -2.73 17.26 4.75
C THR A 81 -3.75 17.13 3.62
N ALA A 82 -3.43 17.64 2.43
CA ALA A 82 -4.37 17.69 1.30
C ALA A 82 -4.77 16.30 0.80
N LEU A 83 -3.84 15.35 0.73
CA LEU A 83 -4.10 13.98 0.29
C LEU A 83 -4.88 13.21 1.37
N GLY A 84 -4.56 13.40 2.65
CA GLY A 84 -5.29 12.78 3.75
C GLY A 84 -6.74 13.27 3.85
N GLU A 85 -6.98 14.56 3.64
CA GLU A 85 -8.34 15.13 3.61
C GLU A 85 -9.14 14.66 2.38
N ARG A 86 -8.48 14.52 1.23
CA ARG A 86 -9.15 14.16 -0.03
C ARG A 86 -9.45 12.67 -0.17
N PHE A 87 -8.57 11.80 0.33
CA PHE A 87 -8.59 10.36 0.09
C PHE A 87 -8.68 9.58 1.41
N SER A 88 -9.81 9.70 2.10
CA SER A 88 -10.04 9.00 3.38
C SER A 88 -9.99 7.47 3.29
N GLU A 89 -10.22 6.92 2.10
CA GLU A 89 -10.21 5.50 1.78
C GLU A 89 -8.81 4.93 1.55
N ALA A 90 -7.80 5.79 1.41
CA ALA A 90 -6.44 5.39 1.10
C ALA A 90 -5.45 6.02 2.08
N ARG A 91 -4.51 5.21 2.55
CA ARG A 91 -3.33 5.71 3.24
C ARG A 91 -2.33 6.23 2.22
N ILE A 92 -1.98 7.49 2.34
CA ILE A 92 -1.01 8.13 1.46
C ILE A 92 0.09 8.74 2.34
N GLU A 93 1.33 8.31 2.10
CA GLU A 93 2.52 8.70 2.87
C GLU A 93 3.49 9.45 1.95
N PRO A 94 3.34 10.77 1.78
CA PRO A 94 4.34 11.58 1.09
C PRO A 94 5.61 11.62 1.95
N LYS A 95 6.75 11.32 1.35
CA LYS A 95 8.05 11.40 2.02
C LYS A 95 9.15 11.74 1.04
N ARG A 96 10.22 12.35 1.55
CA ARG A 96 11.44 12.58 0.78
C ARG A 96 12.20 11.27 0.59
N PHE A 97 12.95 11.19 -0.50
CA PHE A 97 13.95 10.14 -0.67
C PHE A 97 15.05 10.27 0.38
N SER A 98 15.39 9.14 1.02
CA SER A 98 16.60 9.02 1.83
C SER A 98 17.75 8.56 0.94
N LEU A 99 18.89 9.24 0.99
CA LEU A 99 20.13 8.82 0.31
C LEU A 99 20.97 7.86 1.17
N GLY A 100 20.51 7.49 2.37
CA GLY A 100 21.17 6.57 3.28
C GLY A 100 20.77 5.09 3.08
N THR A 101 21.45 4.19 3.79
CA THR A 101 21.15 2.74 3.78
C THR A 101 19.80 2.40 4.41
N SER A 102 19.24 3.31 5.20
CA SER A 102 17.90 3.22 5.79
C SER A 102 17.14 4.53 5.63
N GLU A 103 15.81 4.44 5.76
CA GLU A 103 14.97 5.63 5.87
C GLU A 103 15.32 6.39 7.15
N ALA A 104 15.67 7.67 7.02
CA ALA A 104 15.97 8.52 8.16
C ALA A 104 14.70 8.74 8.99
N ASN A 105 14.86 8.83 10.32
CA ASN A 105 13.78 9.06 11.29
C ASN A 105 12.72 7.94 11.39
N THR A 106 13.03 6.73 10.93
CA THR A 106 12.13 5.56 11.05
C THR A 106 12.59 4.64 12.18
N ALA A 107 11.70 4.37 13.14
CA ALA A 107 11.89 3.32 14.15
C ALA A 107 11.10 2.07 13.75
N VAL A 108 11.76 0.91 13.71
CA VAL A 108 11.14 -0.36 13.34
C VAL A 108 11.16 -1.30 14.53
N PHE A 109 9.98 -1.78 14.92
CA PHE A 109 9.80 -2.75 16.00
C PHE A 109 9.37 -4.09 15.40
N ARG A 110 10.07 -5.17 15.75
CA ARG A 110 9.71 -6.52 15.34
C ARG A 110 9.00 -7.23 16.47
N LEU A 111 7.78 -7.70 16.22
CA LEU A 111 7.04 -8.55 17.13
C LEU A 111 7.18 -10.01 16.68
N THR A 112 7.53 -10.88 17.62
CA THR A 112 7.60 -12.33 17.41
C THR A 112 6.71 -12.98 18.46
N GLY A 113 5.93 -13.97 18.05
CA GLY A 113 4.93 -14.59 18.90
C GLY A 113 4.42 -15.91 18.33
N PRO A 114 3.61 -16.65 19.10
CA PRO A 114 3.20 -18.00 18.76
C PRO A 114 2.13 -18.06 17.67
N ASP A 115 1.25 -17.06 17.59
CA ASP A 115 0.17 -17.00 16.61
C ASP A 115 -0.20 -15.57 16.20
N ARG A 116 -1.01 -15.50 15.14
CA ARG A 116 -1.45 -14.26 14.52
C ARG A 116 -2.34 -13.40 15.43
N ALA A 117 -3.22 -14.01 16.21
CA ALA A 117 -4.16 -13.27 17.06
C ALA A 117 -3.42 -12.58 18.21
N GLU A 118 -2.42 -13.24 18.79
CA GLU A 118 -1.54 -12.63 19.78
C GLU A 118 -0.70 -11.48 19.19
N LEU A 119 -0.11 -11.69 18.01
CA LEU A 119 0.65 -10.64 17.32
C LEU A 119 -0.22 -9.42 16.99
N GLU A 120 -1.48 -9.60 16.57
CA GLU A 120 -2.42 -8.51 16.31
C GLU A 120 -2.74 -7.72 17.59
N ARG A 121 -2.99 -8.41 18.71
CA ARG A 121 -3.20 -7.75 20.02
C ARG A 121 -1.96 -6.96 20.47
N ALA A 122 -0.78 -7.56 20.37
CA ALA A 122 0.47 -6.92 20.75
C ALA A 122 0.79 -5.71 19.86
N SER A 123 0.60 -5.85 18.55
CA SER A 123 0.74 -4.76 17.57
C SER A 123 -0.21 -3.61 17.88
N ALA A 124 -1.49 -3.90 18.16
CA ALA A 124 -2.47 -2.87 18.53
C ALA A 124 -2.04 -2.12 19.81
N ALA A 125 -1.60 -2.84 20.84
CA ALA A 125 -1.14 -2.23 22.09
C ALA A 125 0.11 -1.35 21.87
N LEU A 126 1.10 -1.83 21.11
CA LEU A 126 2.31 -1.08 20.81
C LEU A 126 1.99 0.19 20.00
N LYS A 127 1.17 0.09 18.95
CA LYS A 127 0.75 1.26 18.15
C LYS A 127 0.05 2.31 19.02
N GLN A 128 -0.83 1.89 19.92
CA GLN A 128 -1.52 2.80 20.86
C GLN A 128 -0.56 3.51 21.83
N ALA A 129 0.54 2.86 22.20
CA ALA A 129 1.59 3.51 22.98
C ALA A 129 2.41 4.49 22.13
N LEU A 130 2.81 4.09 20.92
CA LEU A 130 3.63 4.91 20.01
C LEU A 130 2.91 6.18 19.56
N ILE A 131 1.60 6.13 19.27
CA ILE A 131 0.82 7.31 18.88
C ILE A 131 0.84 8.40 19.98
N LYS A 132 1.06 8.02 21.26
CA LYS A 132 1.13 8.97 22.38
C LYS A 132 2.51 9.60 22.55
N VAL A 133 3.53 9.11 21.84
CA VAL A 133 4.89 9.66 21.91
C VAL A 133 4.95 10.93 21.05
N PRO A 134 5.32 12.09 21.61
CA PRO A 134 5.43 13.34 20.85
C PRO A 134 6.36 13.19 19.63
N GLY A 135 5.90 13.65 18.47
CA GLY A 135 6.65 13.57 17.20
C GLY A 135 6.55 12.23 16.49
N SER A 136 5.78 11.26 17.02
CA SER A 136 5.49 10.02 16.29
C SER A 136 4.46 10.27 15.18
N GLU A 137 4.87 10.00 13.95
CA GLU A 137 4.04 10.04 12.74
C GLU A 137 4.05 8.66 12.08
N ASP A 138 3.06 8.38 11.22
CA ASP A 138 3.01 7.17 10.38
C ASP A 138 3.15 5.84 11.14
N VAL A 139 2.59 5.78 12.36
CA VAL A 139 2.58 4.57 13.18
C VAL A 139 1.74 3.48 12.50
N ARG A 140 2.41 2.46 11.96
CA ARG A 140 1.79 1.35 11.25
C ARG A 140 2.47 0.01 11.51
N ASP A 141 1.82 -1.05 11.05
CA ASP A 141 2.36 -2.39 10.97
C ASP A 141 2.18 -2.93 9.55
N ASP A 142 2.94 -3.97 9.22
CA ASP A 142 2.86 -4.72 7.96
C ASP A 142 2.00 -5.99 8.06
N GLY A 143 1.33 -6.18 9.20
CA GLY A 143 0.36 -7.24 9.43
C GLY A 143 -0.95 -6.97 8.71
N GLU A 144 -0.96 -7.14 7.37
CA GLU A 144 -2.15 -6.88 6.54
C GLU A 144 -3.41 -7.55 7.09
N GLY A 145 -4.55 -6.86 6.96
CA GLY A 145 -5.84 -7.38 7.38
C GLY A 145 -6.26 -8.66 6.64
N ARG A 146 -7.25 -9.35 7.20
CA ARG A 146 -7.79 -10.57 6.58
C ARG A 146 -8.51 -10.20 5.27
N ILE A 147 -8.17 -10.91 4.21
CA ILE A 147 -8.89 -10.82 2.94
C ILE A 147 -9.90 -11.96 2.84
N VAL A 148 -11.11 -11.64 2.38
CA VAL A 148 -12.14 -12.64 2.13
C VAL A 148 -11.70 -13.48 0.93
N ARG A 149 -11.74 -14.81 1.10
CA ARG A 149 -11.44 -15.77 0.04
C ARG A 149 -12.56 -16.79 -0.03
N LEU A 150 -12.91 -17.17 -1.26
CA LEU A 150 -13.80 -18.31 -1.49
C LEU A 150 -12.95 -19.58 -1.50
N ALA A 151 -13.15 -20.45 -0.50
CA ALA A 151 -12.55 -21.78 -0.48
C ALA A 151 -13.53 -22.77 -1.10
N VAL A 152 -13.16 -23.35 -2.25
CA VAL A 152 -13.98 -24.36 -2.92
C VAL A 152 -13.45 -25.74 -2.54
N GLU A 153 -14.23 -26.47 -1.76
CA GLU A 153 -13.93 -27.85 -1.37
C GLU A 153 -14.68 -28.83 -2.28
N ILE A 154 -13.94 -29.71 -2.96
CA ILE A 154 -14.49 -30.67 -3.92
C ILE A 154 -14.47 -32.07 -3.32
N ASP A 155 -15.64 -32.70 -3.24
CA ASP A 155 -15.76 -34.14 -2.99
C ASP A 155 -15.30 -34.90 -4.25
N GLN A 156 -14.06 -35.38 -4.22
CA GLN A 156 -13.44 -36.05 -5.36
C GLN A 156 -14.15 -37.37 -5.72
N ALA A 157 -14.71 -38.09 -4.73
CA ALA A 157 -15.39 -39.35 -5.00
C ALA A 157 -16.69 -39.12 -5.79
N ARG A 158 -17.46 -38.09 -5.42
CA ARG A 158 -18.65 -37.69 -6.18
C ARG A 158 -18.31 -37.11 -7.55
N ALA A 159 -17.27 -36.30 -7.64
CA ALA A 159 -16.82 -35.74 -8.92
C ALA A 159 -16.46 -36.86 -9.91
N LEU A 160 -15.67 -37.85 -9.47
CA LEU A 160 -15.30 -39.01 -10.28
C LEU A 160 -16.51 -39.86 -10.68
N ALA A 161 -17.42 -40.12 -9.74
CA ALA A 161 -18.65 -40.87 -10.03
C ALA A 161 -19.56 -40.15 -11.05
N ALA A 162 -19.52 -38.82 -11.08
CA ALA A 162 -20.20 -37.98 -12.08
C ALA A 162 -19.42 -37.81 -13.40
N GLY A 163 -18.27 -38.48 -13.57
CA GLY A 163 -17.43 -38.41 -14.77
C GLY A 163 -16.51 -37.19 -14.83
N ALA A 164 -16.43 -36.38 -13.77
CA ALA A 164 -15.53 -35.24 -13.69
C ALA A 164 -14.18 -35.67 -13.09
N SER A 165 -13.12 -35.63 -13.90
CA SER A 165 -11.76 -35.88 -13.40
C SER A 165 -11.22 -34.68 -12.62
N SER A 166 -10.31 -34.92 -11.67
CA SER A 166 -9.68 -33.85 -10.89
C SER A 166 -8.95 -32.83 -11.79
N ALA A 167 -8.39 -33.27 -12.92
CA ALA A 167 -7.78 -32.38 -13.91
C ALA A 167 -8.82 -31.50 -14.63
N ALA A 168 -10.02 -32.03 -14.92
CA ALA A 168 -11.10 -31.22 -15.49
C ALA A 168 -11.62 -30.19 -14.49
N VAL A 169 -11.79 -30.58 -13.22
CA VAL A 169 -12.19 -29.67 -12.13
C VAL A 169 -11.14 -28.56 -11.93
N ALA A 170 -9.86 -28.91 -11.85
CA ALA A 170 -8.78 -27.95 -11.70
C ALA A 170 -8.74 -26.94 -12.86
N ARG A 171 -8.86 -27.42 -14.11
CA ARG A 171 -8.93 -26.54 -15.29
C ARG A 171 -10.15 -25.61 -15.25
N SER A 172 -11.31 -26.11 -14.82
CA SER A 172 -12.51 -25.28 -14.72
C SER A 172 -12.36 -24.16 -13.70
N LEU A 173 -11.72 -24.44 -12.56
CA LEU A 173 -11.45 -23.42 -11.53
C LEU A 173 -10.43 -22.40 -12.04
N ASP A 174 -9.37 -22.84 -12.70
CA ASP A 174 -8.35 -21.95 -13.27
C ASP A 174 -8.95 -20.98 -14.30
N THR A 175 -9.84 -21.45 -15.18
CA THR A 175 -10.51 -20.59 -16.17
C THR A 175 -11.55 -19.63 -15.57
N ALA A 176 -12.01 -19.87 -14.34
CA ALA A 176 -13.03 -19.07 -13.69
C ALA A 176 -12.45 -17.95 -12.81
N THR A 177 -11.13 -17.90 -12.63
CA THR A 177 -10.42 -16.94 -11.77
C THR A 177 -9.58 -15.98 -12.61
#